data_AF-A0A0N7LXJ0-F1
#
_entry.id   AF-A0A0N7LXJ0-F1
#
_cell.length_a   1.000
_cell.length_b   1.000
_cell.length_c   1.000
_cell.angle_alpha   90.00
_cell.angle_beta   90.00
_cell.angle_gamma   90.00
#
_symmetry.space_group_name_H-M   'P 1'
#
loop_
_entity.id
_entity.type
_entity.pdbx_description
1 polymer ?
#
loop_
_entity_poly.entity_id
_entity_poly.type
_entity_poly.pdbx_seq_one_letter_code
_entity_poly.pdbx_strand_id
1 'polypeptide(L)'
;MQKVKPKLITIGGSLNLTPHPVAEIRAIADQVGAKVLFDAAHQCGMITGKAWPNPLAEGAHLMTMRTYKSLGGPPSGLIVTNEAAIAERLDAIAFPGMTANFDAAKSAALAVSMLDWRDHGRGLRPGDDRHGAGAGRGIGG
;
A
#
# COMPACT_ATOMS: atom_id res chain seq x y z
N MET A 1 27.72 17.20 7.93
CA MET A 1 26.33 17.72 8.05
C MET A 1 25.52 17.22 6.86
N GLN A 2 24.31 16.69 7.09
CA GLN A 2 23.39 16.33 5.99
C GLN A 2 23.00 17.60 5.22
N LYS A 3 23.24 17.61 3.90
CA LYS A 3 23.07 18.80 3.03
C LYS A 3 21.61 19.14 2.78
N VAL A 4 20.72 18.14 2.87
CA VAL A 4 19.27 18.27 2.67
C VAL A 4 18.56 17.64 3.87
N LYS A 5 17.53 18.31 4.38
CA LYS A 5 16.68 17.85 5.50
C LYS A 5 15.23 17.75 5.04
N PRO A 6 14.84 16.68 4.31
CA PRO A 6 13.48 16.54 3.85
C PRO A 6 12.53 16.36 5.05
N LYS A 7 11.29 16.82 4.91
CA LYS A 7 10.23 16.53 5.91
C LYS A 7 9.58 15.16 5.67
N LEU A 8 9.66 14.67 4.43
CA LEU A 8 9.03 13.44 3.97
C LEU A 8 9.93 12.74 2.94
N ILE A 9 10.06 11.44 3.06
CA ILE A 9 10.68 10.55 2.10
C ILE A 9 9.58 9.62 1.56
N THR A 10 9.42 9.58 0.25
CA THR A 10 8.45 8.72 -0.41
C THR A 10 9.15 7.53 -1.06
N ILE A 11 8.62 6.33 -0.85
CA ILE A 11 9.11 5.08 -1.43
C ILE A 11 7.96 4.47 -2.22
N GLY A 12 8.18 4.12 -3.47
CA GLY A 12 7.18 3.47 -4.30
C GLY A 12 7.65 3.39 -5.74
N GLY A 13 7.13 2.43 -6.49
CA GLY A 13 7.49 2.23 -7.89
C GLY A 13 6.37 1.58 -8.67
N SER A 14 6.34 1.82 -9.98
CA SER A 14 5.33 1.23 -10.87
C SER A 14 5.63 -0.23 -11.19
N LEU A 15 6.91 -0.59 -11.29
CA LEU A 15 7.40 -1.94 -11.57
C LEU A 15 8.49 -2.28 -10.56
N ASN A 16 8.29 -3.34 -9.78
CA ASN A 16 9.23 -3.81 -8.77
C ASN A 16 9.28 -5.34 -8.80
N LEU A 17 10.48 -5.90 -8.88
CA LEU A 17 10.70 -7.34 -8.85
C LEU A 17 10.90 -7.87 -7.42
N THR A 18 11.33 -7.01 -6.50
CA THR A 18 11.64 -7.34 -5.11
C THR A 18 11.05 -6.31 -4.14
N PRO A 19 10.84 -6.68 -2.87
CA PRO A 19 10.44 -5.74 -1.83
C PRO A 19 11.46 -4.61 -1.65
N HIS A 20 10.98 -3.44 -1.22
CA HIS A 20 11.85 -2.30 -0.89
C HIS A 20 12.41 -2.43 0.54
N PRO A 21 13.62 -1.91 0.81
CA PRO A 21 14.24 -1.97 2.14
C PRO A 21 13.70 -0.87 3.08
N VAL A 22 12.44 -1.01 3.51
CA VAL A 22 11.74 0.05 4.26
C VAL A 22 12.42 0.36 5.60
N ALA A 23 12.89 -0.67 6.32
CA ALA A 23 13.56 -0.50 7.61
C ALA A 23 14.88 0.31 7.50
N GLU A 24 15.66 0.08 6.44
CA GLU A 24 16.91 0.82 6.19
C GLU A 24 16.61 2.28 5.86
N ILE A 25 15.59 2.52 5.04
CA ILE A 25 15.16 3.89 4.70
C ILE A 25 14.60 4.59 5.93
N ARG A 26 13.89 3.87 6.80
CA ARG A 26 13.42 4.40 8.08
C ARG A 26 14.57 4.88 8.95
N ALA A 27 15.65 4.10 9.08
CA ALA A 27 16.82 4.50 9.85
C ALA A 27 17.44 5.82 9.32
N ILE A 28 17.47 6.01 7.99
CA ILE A 28 17.94 7.26 7.38
C ILE A 28 16.97 8.41 7.67
N ALA A 29 15.66 8.17 7.57
CA ALA A 29 14.63 9.17 7.82
C ALA A 29 14.71 9.73 9.25
N ASP A 30 14.91 8.86 10.24
CA ASP A 30 15.04 9.26 11.65
C ASP A 30 16.25 10.16 11.89
N GLN A 31 17.39 9.91 11.21
CA GLN A 31 18.59 10.74 11.33
C GLN A 31 18.37 12.20 10.88
N VAL A 32 17.41 12.43 9.97
CA VAL A 32 17.10 13.77 9.44
C VAL A 32 15.76 14.33 9.94
N GLY A 33 15.04 13.58 10.79
CA GLY A 33 13.72 13.94 11.28
C GLY A 33 12.62 13.91 10.22
N ALA A 34 12.77 13.08 9.18
CA ALA A 34 11.79 12.92 8.11
C ALA A 34 10.76 11.83 8.43
N LYS A 35 9.57 11.94 7.87
CA LYS A 35 8.57 10.86 7.82
C LYS A 35 8.79 9.99 6.58
N VAL A 36 8.33 8.74 6.63
CA VAL A 36 8.40 7.78 5.51
C VAL A 36 7.00 7.47 5.03
N LEU A 37 6.70 7.82 3.78
CA LEU A 37 5.48 7.46 3.07
C LEU A 37 5.80 6.34 2.06
N PHE A 38 5.11 5.21 2.18
CA PHE A 38 5.18 4.15 1.19
C PHE A 38 3.99 4.22 0.22
N ASP A 39 4.21 4.36 -1.08
CA ASP A 39 3.16 4.23 -2.10
C ASP A 39 3.09 2.79 -2.61
N ALA A 40 2.04 2.09 -2.16
CA ALA A 40 1.74 0.70 -2.49
C ALA A 40 0.75 0.58 -3.66
N ALA A 41 0.54 1.61 -4.49
CA ALA A 41 -0.46 1.58 -5.54
C ALA A 41 -0.39 0.34 -6.47
N HIS A 42 0.80 -0.13 -6.81
CA HIS A 42 0.99 -1.33 -7.64
C HIS A 42 1.22 -2.60 -6.81
N GLN A 43 1.71 -2.46 -5.58
CA GLN A 43 2.11 -3.56 -4.70
C GLN A 43 1.02 -4.00 -3.72
N CYS A 44 -0.11 -3.28 -3.62
CA CYS A 44 -1.11 -3.49 -2.57
C CYS A 44 -1.59 -4.95 -2.51
N GLY A 45 -1.89 -5.61 -3.63
CA GLY A 45 -2.26 -7.03 -3.65
C GLY A 45 -1.17 -7.99 -3.14
N MET A 46 0.11 -7.71 -3.42
CA MET A 46 1.23 -8.50 -2.90
C MET A 46 1.37 -8.35 -1.39
N ILE A 47 1.15 -7.14 -0.88
CA ILE A 47 1.24 -6.80 0.54
C ILE A 47 0.03 -7.38 1.30
N THR A 48 -1.20 -7.16 0.84
CA THR A 48 -2.43 -7.68 1.47
C THR A 48 -2.49 -9.20 1.42
N GLY A 49 -2.03 -9.80 0.32
CA GLY A 49 -1.89 -11.25 0.18
C GLY A 49 -0.79 -11.85 1.06
N LYS A 50 0.09 -11.03 1.67
CA LYS A 50 1.26 -11.47 2.45
C LYS A 50 2.33 -12.18 1.62
N ALA A 51 2.39 -11.89 0.33
CA ALA A 51 3.51 -12.30 -0.51
C ALA A 51 4.74 -11.42 -0.24
N TRP A 52 4.52 -10.12 0.00
CA TRP A 52 5.56 -9.17 0.37
C TRP A 52 5.37 -8.69 1.81
N PRO A 53 6.46 -8.25 2.49
CA PRO A 53 6.38 -7.66 3.83
C PRO A 53 5.43 -6.46 3.88
N ASN A 54 4.90 -6.19 5.07
CA ASN A 54 4.05 -5.02 5.31
C ASN A 54 4.92 -3.78 5.58
N PRO A 55 4.92 -2.75 4.71
CA PRO A 55 5.75 -1.55 4.89
C PRO A 55 5.50 -0.83 6.23
N LEU A 56 4.27 -0.83 6.73
CA LEU A 56 3.95 -0.22 8.02
C LEU A 56 4.59 -0.97 9.19
N ALA A 57 4.72 -2.29 9.08
CA ALA A 57 5.40 -3.11 10.09
C ALA A 57 6.92 -2.96 10.01
N GLU A 58 7.45 -2.65 8.83
CA GLU A 58 8.88 -2.39 8.61
C GLU A 58 9.31 -0.96 8.96
N GLY A 59 8.37 -0.09 9.34
CA GLY A 59 8.66 1.23 9.87
C GLY A 59 8.25 2.41 9.00
N ALA A 60 7.54 2.20 7.88
CA ALA A 60 6.88 3.29 7.18
C ALA A 60 5.85 3.95 8.11
N HIS A 61 5.85 5.28 8.14
CA HIS A 61 4.95 6.06 9.01
C HIS A 61 3.53 6.09 8.45
N LEU A 62 3.40 6.07 7.12
CA LEU A 62 2.14 6.01 6.42
C LEU A 62 2.31 5.27 5.09
N MET A 63 1.22 4.72 4.59
CA MET A 63 1.17 4.04 3.31
C MET A 63 -0.05 4.52 2.52
N THR A 64 0.15 4.84 1.25
CA THR A 64 -0.93 5.16 0.29
C THR A 64 -1.13 4.00 -0.67
N MET A 65 -2.35 3.80 -1.15
CA MET A 65 -2.61 2.80 -2.19
C MET A 65 -3.82 3.16 -3.05
N ARG A 66 -3.84 2.61 -4.27
CA ARG A 66 -5.01 2.57 -5.14
C ARG A 66 -5.77 1.28 -4.90
N THR A 67 -7.10 1.38 -4.81
CA THR A 67 -7.95 0.23 -4.48
C THR A 67 -8.34 -0.60 -5.70
N TYR A 68 -8.24 -0.05 -6.92
CA TYR A 68 -8.69 -0.69 -8.16
C TYR A 68 -7.60 -1.41 -8.97
N LYS A 69 -6.35 -1.39 -8.50
CA LYS A 69 -5.22 -2.05 -9.16
C LYS A 69 -5.11 -3.51 -8.69
N SER A 70 -3.97 -3.90 -8.14
CA SER A 70 -3.75 -5.28 -7.64
C SER A 70 -4.62 -5.65 -6.43
N LEU A 71 -5.30 -4.69 -5.82
CA LEU A 71 -6.27 -4.93 -4.75
C LEU A 71 -7.67 -5.32 -5.26
N GLY A 72 -8.01 -5.04 -6.53
CA GLY A 72 -9.26 -5.50 -7.17
C GLY A 72 -10.57 -4.88 -6.67
N GLY A 73 -10.51 -3.79 -5.91
CA GLY A 73 -11.68 -3.06 -5.39
C GLY A 73 -12.19 -1.93 -6.29
N PRO A 74 -13.16 -1.12 -5.82
CA PRO A 74 -13.69 0.01 -6.59
C PRO A 74 -12.64 1.11 -6.82
N PRO A 75 -12.76 1.96 -7.86
CA PRO A 75 -11.88 3.11 -8.07
C PRO A 75 -11.89 4.10 -6.91
N SER A 76 -10.85 4.04 -6.07
CA SER A 76 -10.61 4.92 -4.93
C SER A 76 -9.13 4.90 -4.52
N GLY A 77 -8.81 5.60 -3.43
CA GLY A 77 -7.52 5.56 -2.75
C GLY A 77 -7.68 5.38 -1.24
N LEU A 78 -6.64 4.84 -0.61
CA LEU A 78 -6.55 4.72 0.84
C LEU A 78 -5.24 5.33 1.33
N ILE A 79 -5.30 5.96 2.50
CA ILE A 79 -4.14 6.35 3.30
C ILE A 79 -4.28 5.61 4.62
N VAL A 80 -3.26 4.84 4.99
CA VAL A 80 -3.26 4.02 6.21
C VAL A 80 -1.99 4.30 7.02
N THR A 81 -2.12 4.23 8.34
CA THR A 81 -1.03 4.44 9.29
C THR A 81 -1.32 3.68 10.58
N ASN A 82 -0.26 3.31 11.31
CA ASN A 82 -0.36 2.78 12.67
C ASN A 82 -0.22 3.89 13.74
N GLU A 83 0.05 5.15 13.34
CA GLU A 83 0.26 6.28 14.26
C GLU A 83 -1.03 7.10 14.40
N ALA A 84 -1.63 7.09 15.59
CA ALA A 84 -2.88 7.82 15.86
C ALA A 84 -2.77 9.33 15.57
N ALA A 85 -1.65 9.96 15.93
CA ALA A 85 -1.42 11.38 15.67
C ALA A 85 -1.32 11.71 14.16
N ILE A 86 -0.83 10.77 13.34
CA ILE A 86 -0.85 10.93 11.88
C ILE A 86 -2.28 10.76 11.37
N ALA A 87 -3.01 9.76 11.87
CA ALA A 87 -4.40 9.52 11.48
C ALA A 87 -5.30 10.73 11.76
N GLU A 88 -5.22 11.31 12.96
CA GLU A 88 -6.00 12.50 13.36
C GLU A 88 -5.67 13.71 12.47
N ARG A 89 -4.38 13.92 12.19
CA ARG A 89 -3.95 15.01 11.29
C ARG A 89 -4.44 14.81 9.86
N LEU A 90 -4.42 13.57 9.37
CA LEU A 90 -4.94 13.24 8.04
C LEU A 90 -6.44 13.44 7.96
N ASP A 91 -7.19 13.06 8.99
CA ASP A 91 -8.64 13.22 9.06
C ASP A 91 -9.04 14.70 9.00
N ALA A 92 -8.41 15.54 9.82
CA ALA A 92 -8.63 16.99 9.81
C ALA A 92 -8.25 17.67 8.48
N ILE A 93 -7.27 17.14 7.75
CA ILE A 93 -6.91 17.62 6.40
C ILE A 93 -7.93 17.13 5.37
N ALA A 94 -8.35 15.87 5.47
CA ALA A 94 -9.28 15.25 4.54
C ALA A 94 -10.64 15.95 4.60
N PHE A 95 -11.22 16.07 5.80
CA PHE A 95 -12.50 16.72 6.03
C PHE A 95 -12.39 17.73 7.18
N PRO A 96 -12.90 18.97 7.02
CA PRO A 96 -13.56 19.53 5.83
C PRO A 96 -12.57 20.13 4.80
N GLY A 97 -11.26 19.91 4.95
CA GLY A 97 -10.24 20.63 4.18
C GLY A 97 -10.17 20.29 2.69
N MET A 98 -10.10 19.00 2.34
CA MET A 98 -9.89 18.53 0.96
C MET A 98 -11.16 17.97 0.32
N THR A 99 -12.11 17.49 1.14
CA THR A 99 -13.37 16.89 0.69
C THR A 99 -14.54 17.46 1.48
N ALA A 100 -15.72 17.48 0.85
CA ALA A 100 -16.97 17.94 1.46
C ALA A 100 -17.90 16.79 1.89
N ASN A 101 -17.77 15.62 1.26
CA ASN A 101 -18.57 14.43 1.55
C ASN A 101 -17.78 13.16 1.16
N PHE A 102 -18.35 11.99 1.47
CA PHE A 102 -17.81 10.68 1.05
C PHE A 102 -18.89 9.88 0.31
N ASP A 103 -18.45 8.99 -0.58
CA ASP A 103 -19.32 8.10 -1.34
C ASP A 103 -19.53 6.81 -0.54
N ALA A 104 -20.71 6.69 0.09
CA ALA A 104 -21.06 5.54 0.91
C ALA A 104 -21.11 4.24 0.10
N ALA A 105 -21.51 4.28 -1.18
CA ALA A 105 -21.58 3.09 -2.02
C ALA A 105 -20.17 2.57 -2.36
N LYS A 106 -19.23 3.48 -2.69
CA LYS A 106 -17.82 3.09 -2.87
C LYS A 106 -17.19 2.57 -1.58
N SER A 107 -17.55 3.15 -0.44
CA SER A 107 -17.05 2.71 0.87
C SER A 107 -17.54 1.29 1.19
N ALA A 108 -18.81 0.99 0.93
CA ALA A 108 -19.39 -0.35 1.10
C ALA A 108 -18.76 -1.37 0.14
N ALA A 109 -18.60 -1.03 -1.14
CA ALA A 109 -17.94 -1.90 -2.11
C ALA A 109 -16.48 -2.19 -1.72
N LEU A 110 -15.76 -1.18 -1.22
CA LEU A 110 -14.40 -1.36 -0.72
C LEU A 110 -14.35 -2.27 0.51
N ALA A 111 -15.30 -2.12 1.44
CA ALA A 111 -15.40 -2.97 2.62
C ALA A 111 -15.58 -4.45 2.24
N VAL A 112 -16.44 -4.74 1.25
CA VAL A 112 -16.60 -6.11 0.70
C VAL A 112 -15.28 -6.63 0.15
N SER A 113 -14.56 -5.84 -0.66
CA SER A 113 -13.24 -6.25 -1.17
C SER A 113 -12.24 -6.54 -0.04
N MET A 114 -12.26 -5.76 1.06
CA MET A 114 -11.40 -6.01 2.22
C MET A 114 -11.75 -7.32 2.96
N LEU A 115 -13.04 -7.66 3.02
CA LEU A 115 -13.49 -8.94 3.59
C LEU A 115 -12.99 -10.11 2.73
N ASP A 116 -13.07 -10.00 1.41
CA ASP A 116 -12.51 -11.02 0.50
C ASP A 116 -11.00 -11.19 0.70
N TRP A 117 -10.25 -10.10 0.86
CA TRP A 117 -8.82 -10.18 1.18
C TRP A 117 -8.55 -10.81 2.55
N ARG A 118 -9.38 -10.53 3.56
CA ARG A 118 -9.27 -11.12 4.89
C ARG A 118 -9.48 -12.63 4.85
N ASP A 119 -10.52 -13.08 4.13
CA ASP A 119 -11.01 -14.45 4.18
C ASP A 119 -10.32 -15.35 3.13
N HIS A 120 -9.97 -14.79 1.97
CA HIS A 120 -9.44 -15.53 0.82
C HIS A 120 -8.11 -14.98 0.26
N GLY A 121 -7.63 -13.83 0.74
CA GLY A 121 -6.49 -13.11 0.14
C GLY A 121 -5.18 -13.88 0.04
N ARG A 122 -4.95 -14.89 0.88
CA ARG A 122 -3.79 -15.78 0.75
C ARG A 122 -3.80 -16.59 -0.54
N GLY A 123 -4.99 -16.90 -1.06
CA GLY A 123 -5.20 -17.61 -2.33
C GLY A 123 -5.17 -16.74 -3.57
N LEU A 124 -5.23 -15.42 -3.39
CA LEU A 124 -5.22 -14.43 -4.47
C LEU A 124 -3.82 -13.84 -4.70
N ARG A 125 -2.80 -14.40 -4.04
CA ARG A 125 -1.42 -13.96 -4.22
C ARG A 125 -0.96 -14.26 -5.65
N PRO A 126 -0.40 -13.27 -6.37
CA PRO A 126 0.27 -13.53 -7.63
C PRO A 126 1.32 -14.64 -7.48
N GLY A 127 1.18 -15.71 -8.27
CA GLY A 127 2.02 -16.91 -8.19
C GLY A 127 1.44 -18.08 -7.39
N ASP A 128 0.25 -17.96 -6.75
CA ASP A 128 -0.51 -19.11 -6.24
C ASP A 128 -1.08 -19.88 -7.45
N ASP A 129 -0.48 -21.04 -7.70
CA ASP A 129 -0.61 -21.95 -8.83
C ASP A 129 -1.99 -22.63 -8.95
N ARG A 130 -2.91 -22.38 -8.02
CA ARG A 130 -4.27 -22.95 -8.05
C ARG A 130 -5.16 -22.43 -9.18
N HIS A 131 -4.81 -21.31 -9.83
CA HIS A 131 -5.51 -20.78 -11.01
C HIS A 131 -4.60 -20.65 -12.24
N GLY A 132 -3.34 -21.11 -12.16
CA GLY A 132 -2.27 -20.80 -13.12
C GLY A 132 -1.82 -21.94 -14.04
N ALA A 133 -2.50 -23.08 -14.05
CA ALA A 133 -2.19 -24.19 -14.96
C ALA A 133 -2.73 -23.90 -16.38
N GLY A 134 -2.13 -22.95 -17.11
CA GLY A 134 -2.51 -22.70 -18.50
C GLY A 134 -1.58 -21.82 -19.34
N ALA A 135 -0.81 -20.91 -18.74
CA ALA A 135 -0.14 -19.85 -19.51
C ALA A 135 1.37 -20.01 -19.74
N GLY A 136 1.95 -21.20 -19.51
CA GLY A 136 3.41 -21.40 -19.52
C GLY A 136 3.96 -22.47 -20.48
N ARG A 137 3.13 -23.20 -21.22
CA ARG A 137 3.60 -24.22 -22.19
C ARG A 137 3.35 -23.74 -23.61
N GLY A 138 4.35 -23.11 -24.23
CA GLY A 138 4.28 -22.82 -25.66
C GLY A 138 5.26 -21.76 -26.15
N ILE A 139 6.57 -21.95 -25.95
CA ILE A 139 7.62 -21.45 -26.86
C ILE A 139 8.83 -22.37 -26.73
N GLY A 140 8.91 -23.37 -27.60
CA GLY A 140 9.96 -24.38 -27.58
C GLY A 140 9.61 -25.49 -28.57
N GLY A 141 9.72 -25.18 -29.85
CA GLY A 141 9.50 -26.07 -30.99
C GLY A 141 9.84 -25.33 -32.27
#